data_AF-A0A6U3QKT8-F1
#
_entry.id   AF-A0A6U3QKT8-F1
#
_cell.length_a   1.000
_cell.length_b   1.000
_cell.length_c   1.000
_cell.angle_alpha   90.00
_cell.angle_beta   90.00
_cell.angle_gamma   90.00
#
_symmetry.space_group_name_H-M   'P 1'
#
loop_
_entity.id
_entity.type
_entity.pdbx_description
1 polymer ?
#
loop_
_entity_poly.entity_id
_entity_poly.type
_entity_poly.pdbx_seq_one_letter_code
_entity_poly.pdbx_strand_id
1 'polypeptide(L)'
;MAPFGVILSAVLLASSKTAPQQQLLEVCLSPGCIADGAKETLSRLCAFAPPGVQVLPGKCASACGAGPVVMDIMTDDKKIVHKRVSGDVLLNLLLEGINNKDEKEGEEKNSSCAVPNEIIEGYEIIIQADDAMSKKDYEEAAALYRQGIDAALQIALDLHVGSTHSTSTAPPPGLEWLIRAHRLEAEARIKTHDAQTALEIATKAWELSNQTNRLCLEVMAQACQELKDAKGELNALRTLLVEMDPEENAPRDVLNRMRTLGFRLAKLEREAK
;
A
#
# COMPACT_ATOMS: atom_id res chain seq x y z
N MET A 1 5.13 -7.24 -61.25
CA MET A 1 5.65 -7.58 -59.92
C MET A 1 5.73 -6.29 -59.13
N ALA A 2 5.00 -6.20 -58.02
CA ALA A 2 4.86 -5.00 -57.20
C ALA A 2 6.17 -4.63 -56.48
N PRO A 3 6.27 -3.38 -56.00
CA PRO A 3 6.18 -3.24 -54.56
C PRO A 3 5.17 -2.17 -54.12
N PHE A 4 4.26 -2.59 -53.24
CA PHE A 4 3.52 -1.72 -52.35
C PHE A 4 4.48 -1.21 -51.28
N GLY A 5 4.47 0.10 -51.04
CA GLY A 5 5.18 0.75 -49.95
C GLY A 5 4.37 1.94 -49.44
N VAL A 6 3.24 1.65 -48.81
CA VAL A 6 2.50 2.59 -47.97
C VAL A 6 3.02 2.40 -46.55
N ILE A 7 3.71 3.39 -45.97
CA ILE A 7 3.86 3.48 -44.51
C ILE A 7 3.70 4.94 -44.05
N LEU A 8 2.57 5.12 -43.39
CA LEU A 8 2.14 6.11 -42.39
C LEU A 8 3.01 7.35 -42.12
N SER A 9 2.40 8.52 -42.39
CA SER A 9 2.65 9.73 -41.60
C SER A 9 2.09 9.55 -40.19
N ALA A 10 2.97 9.46 -39.19
CA ALA A 10 2.58 9.62 -37.80
C ALA A 10 2.46 11.11 -37.49
N VAL A 11 1.22 11.59 -37.37
CA VAL A 11 0.89 12.90 -36.81
C VAL A 11 1.18 12.82 -35.31
N LEU A 12 2.30 13.41 -34.88
CA LEU A 12 2.59 13.71 -33.49
C LEU A 12 1.66 14.85 -33.05
N LEU A 13 0.47 14.50 -32.56
CA LEU A 13 -0.35 15.38 -31.73
C LEU A 13 0.34 15.52 -30.38
N ALA A 14 1.17 16.56 -30.25
CA ALA A 14 1.63 17.06 -28.97
C ALA A 14 0.42 17.64 -28.22
N SER A 15 -0.33 16.77 -27.53
CA SER A 15 -1.31 17.18 -26.54
C SER A 15 -0.54 17.81 -25.38
N SER A 16 -0.62 19.13 -25.24
CA SER A 16 -0.09 19.86 -24.11
C SER A 16 -0.75 19.37 -22.83
N LYS A 17 -0.12 18.42 -22.13
CA LYS A 17 -0.53 17.99 -20.79
C LYS A 17 -0.29 19.16 -19.84
N THR A 18 -1.35 19.88 -19.53
CA THR A 18 -1.48 20.63 -18.28
C THR A 18 -1.08 19.69 -17.14
N ALA A 19 -0.15 20.12 -16.28
CA ALA A 19 0.25 19.32 -15.13
C ALA A 19 -1.02 18.97 -14.32
N PRO A 20 -1.24 17.70 -13.95
CA PRO A 20 -2.43 17.33 -13.19
C PRO A 20 -2.40 18.07 -11.85
N GLN A 21 -3.44 18.89 -11.60
CA GLN A 21 -3.58 19.59 -10.33
C GLN A 21 -3.77 18.55 -9.23
N GLN A 22 -2.86 18.55 -8.25
CA GLN A 22 -2.87 17.58 -7.15
C GLN A 22 -3.95 17.97 -6.13
N GLN A 23 -4.92 17.09 -5.90
CA GLN A 23 -5.84 17.19 -4.77
C GLN A 23 -5.18 16.59 -3.54
N LEU A 24 -5.25 17.28 -2.41
CA LEU A 24 -4.71 16.80 -1.13
C LEU A 24 -5.85 16.55 -0.15
N LEU A 25 -5.99 15.31 0.30
CA LEU A 25 -6.91 14.88 1.33
C LEU A 25 -6.14 14.61 2.63
N GLU A 26 -6.56 15.21 3.73
CA GLU A 26 -6.00 14.97 5.05
C GLU A 26 -7.01 14.29 5.99
N VAL A 27 -6.66 13.17 6.60
CA VAL A 27 -7.54 12.45 7.54
C VAL A 27 -7.19 12.80 8.98
N CYS A 28 -8.14 13.36 9.73
CA CYS A 28 -7.93 13.75 11.12
C CYS A 28 -7.65 12.53 12.02
N LEU A 29 -6.44 12.47 12.59
CA LEU A 29 -6.02 11.40 13.53
C LEU A 29 -6.07 11.82 15.00
N SER A 30 -7.02 12.67 15.38
CA SER A 30 -7.25 12.98 16.80
C SER A 30 -7.69 11.73 17.59
N PRO A 31 -7.47 11.65 18.92
CA PRO A 31 -7.88 10.49 19.71
C PRO A 31 -9.35 10.11 19.55
N GLY A 32 -10.25 11.11 19.44
CA GLY A 32 -11.67 10.88 19.15
C GLY A 32 -11.90 10.27 17.78
N CYS A 33 -11.31 10.83 16.73
CA CYS A 33 -11.44 10.28 15.38
C CYS A 33 -10.80 8.88 15.24
N ILE A 34 -9.72 8.60 15.96
CA ILE A 34 -9.11 7.26 15.98
C ILE A 34 -10.07 6.25 16.60
N ALA A 35 -10.74 6.59 17.69
CA ALA A 35 -11.77 5.74 18.29
C ALA A 35 -12.94 5.47 17.33
N ASP A 36 -13.22 6.43 16.44
CA ASP A 36 -14.26 6.36 15.41
C ASP A 36 -13.79 5.72 14.08
N GLY A 37 -12.58 5.14 14.00
CA GLY A 37 -12.11 4.43 12.80
C GLY A 37 -11.34 5.28 11.77
N ALA A 38 -10.78 6.43 12.14
CA ALA A 38 -10.01 7.28 11.22
C ALA A 38 -8.77 6.61 10.61
N LYS A 39 -8.14 5.66 11.32
CA LYS A 39 -7.00 4.90 10.78
C LYS A 39 -7.43 4.00 9.61
N GLU A 40 -8.59 3.36 9.75
CA GLU A 40 -9.15 2.52 8.69
C GLU A 40 -9.59 3.37 7.50
N THR A 41 -10.22 4.52 7.77
CA THR A 41 -10.60 5.51 6.75
C THR A 41 -9.38 5.98 5.95
N LEU A 42 -8.29 6.33 6.63
CA LEU A 42 -7.03 6.72 6.00
C LEU A 42 -6.47 5.59 5.13
N SER A 43 -6.40 4.37 5.66
CA SER A 43 -5.90 3.21 4.92
C SER A 43 -6.72 2.94 3.66
N ARG A 44 -8.06 2.96 3.75
CA ARG A 44 -8.96 2.78 2.61
C ARG A 44 -8.81 3.89 1.57
N LEU A 45 -8.74 5.16 1.99
CA LEU A 45 -8.54 6.27 1.06
C LEU A 45 -7.19 6.19 0.35
N CYS A 46 -6.12 5.83 1.06
CA CYS A 46 -4.82 5.58 0.43
C CYS A 46 -4.90 4.43 -0.57
N ALA A 47 -5.57 3.33 -0.24
CA ALA A 47 -5.70 2.16 -1.11
C ALA A 47 -6.42 2.46 -2.42
N PHE A 48 -7.43 3.34 -2.38
CA PHE A 48 -8.31 3.63 -3.51
C PHE A 48 -8.02 4.99 -4.17
N ALA A 49 -6.99 5.71 -3.73
CA ALA A 49 -6.68 7.04 -4.25
C ALA A 49 -6.35 6.97 -5.75
N PRO A 50 -7.10 7.67 -6.62
CA PRO A 50 -6.78 7.75 -8.03
C PRO A 50 -5.54 8.61 -8.28
N PRO A 51 -4.90 8.50 -9.46
CA PRO A 51 -3.79 9.36 -9.83
C PRO A 51 -4.11 10.84 -9.65
N GLY A 52 -3.24 11.58 -8.96
CA GLY A 52 -3.42 13.01 -8.69
C GLY A 52 -4.15 13.34 -7.39
N VAL A 53 -4.66 12.34 -6.65
CA VAL A 53 -5.15 12.50 -5.28
C VAL A 53 -4.09 12.01 -4.31
N GLN A 54 -3.63 12.87 -3.42
CA GLN A 54 -2.72 12.52 -2.33
C GLN A 54 -3.52 12.45 -1.03
N VAL A 55 -3.37 11.37 -0.27
CA VAL A 55 -4.02 11.18 1.02
C VAL A 55 -2.96 11.16 2.11
N LEU A 56 -3.08 12.04 3.11
CA LEU A 56 -2.11 12.19 4.20
C LEU A 56 -2.77 12.12 5.58
N PRO A 57 -2.03 11.74 6.63
CA PRO A 57 -2.47 11.93 8.00
C PRO A 57 -2.57 13.43 8.34
N GLY A 58 -3.76 13.85 8.73
CA GLY A 58 -4.09 15.24 9.06
C GLY A 58 -4.09 15.53 10.56
N LYS A 59 -4.10 16.83 10.88
CA LYS A 59 -4.22 17.33 12.25
C LYS A 59 -5.66 17.23 12.77
N CYS A 60 -5.82 17.43 14.08
CA CYS A 60 -7.13 17.50 14.72
C CYS A 60 -7.99 18.60 14.07
N ALA A 61 -9.16 18.21 13.54
CA ALA A 61 -10.18 19.12 13.07
C ALA A 61 -11.18 19.42 14.19
N SER A 62 -11.72 20.65 14.23
CA SER A 62 -12.69 21.09 15.25
C SER A 62 -14.01 20.30 15.27
N ALA A 63 -14.26 19.47 14.25
CA ALA A 63 -15.46 18.66 14.10
C ALA A 63 -15.32 17.20 14.59
N CYS A 64 -14.26 16.87 15.34
CA CYS A 64 -14.01 15.53 15.89
C CYS A 64 -15.04 15.10 16.96
N GLY A 65 -15.37 13.80 17.04
CA GLY A 65 -16.24 13.23 18.09
C GLY A 65 -17.58 12.67 17.61
N ALA A 66 -17.75 12.45 16.30
CA ALA A 66 -18.94 11.82 15.72
C ALA A 66 -18.61 11.10 14.40
N GLY A 67 -17.41 10.53 14.28
CA GLY A 67 -16.91 9.92 13.05
C GLY A 67 -15.58 10.49 12.55
N PRO A 68 -14.92 9.78 11.62
CA PRO A 68 -13.70 10.24 10.97
C PRO A 68 -13.97 11.48 10.10
N VAL A 69 -13.01 12.39 10.08
CA VAL A 69 -13.10 13.66 9.34
C VAL A 69 -11.98 13.71 8.31
N VAL A 70 -12.36 13.99 7.06
CA VAL A 70 -11.44 14.21 5.94
C VAL A 70 -11.49 15.68 5.55
N MET A 71 -10.32 16.28 5.39
CA MET A 71 -10.13 17.66 4.99
C MET A 71 -9.66 17.68 3.54
N ASP A 72 -10.45 18.29 2.66
CA ASP A 72 -10.09 18.49 1.27
C ASP A 72 -9.37 19.84 1.12
N ILE A 73 -8.09 19.77 0.79
CA ILE A 73 -7.21 20.93 0.62
C ILE A 73 -7.03 21.15 -0.88
N MET A 74 -7.92 21.97 -1.44
CA MET A 74 -7.78 22.47 -2.80
C MET A 74 -6.63 23.47 -2.86
N THR A 75 -5.62 23.17 -3.68
CA THR A 75 -4.35 23.91 -3.81
C THR A 75 -4.53 25.36 -4.26
N ASP A 76 -5.62 25.68 -4.97
CA ASP A 76 -5.80 26.99 -5.60
C ASP A 76 -6.60 28.01 -4.77
N ASP A 77 -7.44 27.60 -3.80
CA ASP A 77 -8.41 28.51 -3.16
C ASP A 77 -8.31 28.64 -1.62
N LYS A 78 -7.33 28.01 -0.95
CA LYS A 78 -7.18 28.00 0.53
C LYS A 78 -8.46 27.59 1.30
N LYS A 79 -9.47 27.06 0.62
CA LYS A 79 -10.74 26.68 1.21
C LYS A 79 -10.63 25.23 1.67
N ILE A 80 -10.41 25.04 2.97
CA ILE A 80 -10.39 23.71 3.58
C ILE A 80 -11.82 23.27 3.79
N VAL A 81 -12.26 22.24 3.06
CA VAL A 81 -13.58 21.65 3.23
C VAL A 81 -13.47 20.46 4.19
N HIS A 82 -14.12 20.55 5.34
CA HIS A 82 -14.20 19.45 6.29
C HIS A 82 -15.41 18.58 5.95
N LYS A 83 -15.18 17.32 5.60
CA LYS A 83 -16.24 16.34 5.35
C LYS A 83 -16.15 15.23 6.39
N ARG A 84 -17.27 14.93 7.05
CA ARG A 84 -17.39 13.71 7.87
C ARG A 84 -17.62 12.52 6.96
N VAL A 85 -16.98 11.42 7.29
CA VAL A 85 -17.04 10.24 6.43
C VAL A 85 -17.75 9.11 7.14
N SER A 86 -18.79 8.60 6.49
CA SER A 86 -19.41 7.30 6.76
C SER A 86 -19.11 6.38 5.58
N GLY A 87 -19.22 5.05 5.76
CA GLY A 87 -18.78 4.03 4.79
C GLY A 87 -19.01 4.38 3.31
N ASP A 88 -20.26 4.66 2.92
CA ASP A 88 -20.62 4.95 1.53
C ASP A 88 -20.12 6.32 1.01
N VAL A 89 -19.89 7.28 1.92
CA VAL A 89 -19.38 8.62 1.58
C VAL A 89 -17.90 8.56 1.21
N LEU A 90 -17.16 7.56 1.69
CA LEU A 90 -15.72 7.41 1.47
C LEU A 90 -15.35 7.33 -0.01
N LEU A 91 -16.06 6.50 -0.78
CA LEU A 91 -15.82 6.32 -2.21
C LEU A 91 -16.25 7.56 -2.98
N ASN A 92 -17.38 8.17 -2.60
CA ASN A 92 -17.87 9.40 -3.23
C ASN A 92 -16.87 10.56 -3.08
N LEU A 93 -16.11 10.63 -1.98
CA LEU A 93 -15.07 11.66 -1.78
C LEU A 93 -13.94 11.57 -2.81
N LEU A 94 -13.57 10.35 -3.22
CA LEU A 94 -12.54 10.12 -4.23
C LEU A 94 -13.05 10.50 -5.64
N LEU A 95 -14.34 10.32 -5.89
CA LEU A 95 -14.99 10.58 -7.18
C LEU A 95 -15.38 12.05 -7.36
N GLU A 96 -15.85 12.71 -6.31
CA GLU A 96 -16.27 14.12 -6.33
C GLU A 96 -15.11 15.07 -6.62
N GLY A 97 -13.90 14.74 -6.17
CA GLY A 97 -12.69 15.52 -6.46
C GLY A 97 -12.34 15.61 -7.95
N ILE A 98 -12.70 14.57 -8.70
CA ILE A 98 -12.47 14.46 -10.15
C ILE A 98 -13.57 15.17 -10.94
N ASN A 99 -14.83 15.06 -10.49
CA ASN A 99 -15.99 15.57 -11.25
C ASN A 99 -16.30 17.05 -11.04
N ASN A 100 -15.85 17.67 -9.93
CA ASN A 100 -16.18 19.07 -9.61
C ASN A 100 -15.45 20.14 -10.45
N LYS A 101 -14.74 19.76 -11.53
CA LYS A 101 -14.00 20.73 -12.38
C LYS A 101 -14.49 20.89 -13.82
N ASP A 102 -15.55 20.18 -14.22
CA ASP A 102 -16.09 20.26 -15.60
C ASP A 102 -17.55 20.75 -15.70
N GLU A 103 -18.08 21.46 -14.69
CA GLU A 103 -19.32 22.23 -14.88
C GLU A 103 -19.03 23.56 -15.60
N LYS A 104 -18.54 23.46 -16.84
CA LYS A 104 -18.98 24.36 -17.91
C LYS A 104 -19.94 23.58 -18.77
N GLU A 105 -21.19 23.99 -18.70
CA GLU A 105 -22.35 23.47 -19.43
C GLU A 105 -21.98 23.00 -20.86
N GLY A 106 -22.25 21.73 -21.17
CA GLY A 106 -22.61 21.37 -22.54
C GLY A 106 -21.96 20.17 -23.23
N GLU A 107 -21.17 19.31 -22.59
CA GLU A 107 -20.71 18.07 -23.25
C GLU A 107 -20.80 16.83 -22.33
N GLU A 108 -21.53 15.82 -22.82
CA GLU A 108 -21.69 14.49 -22.22
C GLU A 108 -20.34 13.78 -22.07
N LYS A 109 -19.62 14.03 -20.96
CA LYS A 109 -18.41 13.28 -20.61
C LYS A 109 -18.78 12.02 -19.83
N ASN A 110 -18.99 10.93 -20.56
CA ASN A 110 -18.89 9.56 -20.02
C ASN A 110 -17.42 9.24 -19.68
N SER A 111 -16.91 9.82 -18.61
CA SER A 111 -15.67 9.37 -17.96
C SER A 111 -15.96 9.19 -16.49
N SER A 112 -16.76 8.19 -16.15
CA SER A 112 -16.85 7.70 -14.79
C SER A 112 -15.48 7.16 -14.40
N CYS A 113 -14.67 8.00 -13.76
CA CYS A 113 -13.45 7.58 -13.08
C CYS A 113 -13.84 6.83 -11.81
N ALA A 114 -14.63 5.76 -11.95
CA ALA A 114 -15.06 4.92 -10.85
C ALA A 114 -13.86 4.12 -10.37
N VAL A 115 -13.68 4.06 -9.05
CA VAL A 115 -12.75 3.09 -8.43
C VAL A 115 -13.20 1.70 -8.90
N PRO A 116 -12.33 0.89 -9.53
CA PRO A 116 -12.72 -0.44 -10.01
C PRO A 116 -13.26 -1.29 -8.86
N ASN A 117 -14.34 -2.02 -9.05
CA ASN A 117 -14.96 -2.79 -7.96
C ASN A 117 -14.02 -3.88 -7.41
N GLU A 118 -13.13 -4.38 -8.25
CA GLU A 118 -12.19 -5.45 -7.95
C GLU A 118 -11.15 -5.04 -6.88
N ILE A 119 -10.72 -3.77 -6.84
CA ILE A 119 -9.80 -3.31 -5.78
C ILE A 119 -10.52 -3.21 -4.44
N ILE A 120 -11.81 -2.85 -4.45
CA ILE A 120 -12.66 -2.79 -3.26
C ILE A 120 -12.88 -4.21 -2.73
N GLU A 121 -13.27 -5.14 -3.60
CA GLU A 121 -13.47 -6.55 -3.27
C GLU A 121 -12.18 -7.18 -2.71
N GLY A 122 -11.04 -6.98 -3.37
CA GLY A 122 -9.76 -7.50 -2.89
C GLY A 122 -9.34 -6.94 -1.54
N TYR A 123 -9.61 -5.65 -1.28
CA TYR A 123 -9.36 -5.03 0.03
C TYR A 123 -10.27 -5.63 1.11
N GLU A 124 -11.56 -5.81 0.84
CA GLU A 124 -12.51 -6.42 1.78
C GLU A 124 -12.14 -7.88 2.12
N ILE A 125 -11.71 -8.67 1.13
CA ILE A 125 -11.21 -10.03 1.34
C ILE A 125 -9.97 -10.01 2.25
N ILE A 126 -9.07 -9.05 2.10
CA ILE A 126 -7.88 -8.91 2.96
C ILE A 126 -8.27 -8.56 4.41
N ILE A 127 -9.33 -7.77 4.64
CA ILE A 127 -9.85 -7.55 6.00
C ILE A 127 -10.37 -8.88 6.59
N GLN A 128 -11.08 -9.69 5.80
CA GLN A 128 -11.52 -11.01 6.26
C GLN A 128 -10.32 -11.93 6.58
N ALA A 129 -9.23 -11.82 5.81
CA ALA A 129 -7.99 -12.52 6.09
C ALA A 129 -7.33 -12.04 7.40
N ASP A 130 -7.34 -10.73 7.70
CA ASP A 130 -6.88 -10.19 8.99
C ASP A 130 -7.70 -10.81 10.15
N ASP A 131 -9.01 -10.94 9.99
CA ASP A 131 -9.90 -11.56 10.98
C ASP A 131 -9.58 -13.05 11.19
N ALA A 132 -9.37 -13.82 10.11
CA ALA A 132 -8.94 -15.21 10.19
C ALA A 132 -7.57 -15.34 10.89
N MET A 133 -6.64 -14.43 10.57
CA MET A 133 -5.32 -14.38 11.19
C MET A 133 -5.41 -14.11 12.69
N SER A 134 -6.32 -13.23 13.13
CA SER A 134 -6.57 -12.93 14.55
C SER A 134 -7.13 -14.14 15.32
N LYS A 135 -7.93 -14.96 14.65
CA LYS A 135 -8.48 -16.23 15.16
C LYS A 135 -7.47 -17.37 15.14
N LYS A 136 -6.27 -17.13 14.58
CA LYS A 136 -5.21 -18.12 14.34
C LYS A 136 -5.60 -19.22 13.35
N ASP A 137 -6.58 -18.96 12.49
CA ASP A 137 -6.88 -19.83 11.37
C ASP A 137 -5.92 -19.48 10.22
N TYR A 138 -4.71 -20.05 10.29
CA TYR A 138 -3.62 -19.69 9.37
C TYR A 138 -3.85 -20.23 7.95
N GLU A 139 -4.57 -21.36 7.81
CA GLU A 139 -4.88 -21.93 6.50
C GLU A 139 -5.90 -21.07 5.76
N GLU A 140 -7.00 -20.70 6.45
CA GLU A 140 -8.01 -19.81 5.90
C GLU A 140 -7.43 -18.41 5.62
N ALA A 141 -6.65 -17.85 6.56
CA ALA A 141 -6.02 -16.56 6.37
C ALA A 141 -5.11 -16.54 5.13
N ALA A 142 -4.26 -17.55 4.94
CA ALA A 142 -3.38 -17.63 3.78
C ALA A 142 -4.16 -17.75 2.46
N ALA A 143 -5.28 -18.48 2.45
CA ALA A 143 -6.15 -18.58 1.28
C ALA A 143 -6.84 -17.25 0.94
N LEU A 144 -7.39 -16.57 1.95
CA LEU A 144 -8.06 -15.29 1.79
C LEU A 144 -7.09 -14.19 1.35
N TYR A 145 -5.89 -14.10 1.96
CA TYR A 145 -4.88 -13.12 1.50
C TYR A 145 -4.53 -13.35 0.04
N ARG A 146 -4.28 -14.60 -0.38
CA ARG A 146 -3.98 -14.93 -1.77
C ARG A 146 -5.10 -14.46 -2.71
N GLN A 147 -6.34 -14.77 -2.37
CA GLN A 147 -7.50 -14.40 -3.16
C GLN A 147 -7.64 -12.88 -3.30
N GLY A 148 -7.52 -12.13 -2.19
CA GLY A 148 -7.64 -10.67 -2.22
C GLY A 148 -6.49 -9.99 -2.98
N ILE A 149 -5.27 -10.51 -2.83
CA ILE A 149 -4.09 -10.04 -3.58
C ILE A 149 -4.29 -10.28 -5.08
N ASP A 150 -4.66 -11.49 -5.49
CA ASP A 150 -4.81 -11.84 -6.90
C ASP A 150 -5.93 -11.01 -7.58
N ALA A 151 -6.99 -10.67 -6.83
CA ALA A 151 -8.07 -9.81 -7.31
C ALA A 151 -7.66 -8.34 -7.53
N ALA A 152 -6.83 -7.79 -6.63
CA ALA A 152 -6.58 -6.35 -6.58
C ALA A 152 -5.19 -5.90 -7.07
N LEU A 153 -4.19 -6.78 -7.10
CA LEU A 153 -2.78 -6.40 -7.31
C LEU A 153 -2.56 -5.65 -8.62
N GLN A 154 -3.03 -6.20 -9.75
CA GLN A 154 -2.80 -5.58 -11.05
C GLN A 154 -3.44 -4.19 -11.14
N ILE A 155 -4.66 -4.06 -10.64
CA ILE A 155 -5.42 -2.80 -10.65
C ILE A 155 -4.75 -1.76 -9.75
N ALA A 156 -4.31 -2.18 -8.56
CA ALA A 156 -3.57 -1.31 -7.66
C ALA A 156 -2.26 -0.83 -8.31
N LEU A 157 -1.52 -1.70 -9.00
CA LEU A 157 -0.32 -1.30 -9.74
C LEU A 157 -0.66 -0.30 -10.85
N ASP A 158 -1.69 -0.57 -11.65
CA ASP A 158 -2.10 0.30 -12.76
C ASP A 158 -2.53 1.70 -12.27
N LEU A 159 -3.22 1.78 -11.13
CA LEU A 159 -3.58 3.05 -10.48
C LEU A 159 -2.35 3.86 -10.05
N HIS A 160 -1.24 3.21 -9.70
CA HIS A 160 -0.06 3.87 -9.17
C HIS A 160 1.05 4.11 -10.21
N VAL A 161 1.06 3.39 -11.34
CA VAL A 161 1.99 3.60 -12.47
C VAL A 161 1.81 5.00 -13.09
N GLY A 162 0.62 5.60 -12.98
CA GLY A 162 0.33 6.97 -13.43
C GLY A 162 0.86 8.09 -12.52
N SER A 163 1.30 7.77 -11.28
CA SER A 163 1.69 8.75 -10.25
C SER A 163 3.21 8.98 -10.15
N THR A 164 3.94 8.80 -11.24
CA THR A 164 5.42 8.73 -11.33
C THR A 164 6.18 10.05 -11.20
N HIS A 165 5.59 11.07 -10.56
CA HIS A 165 6.30 12.32 -10.24
C HIS A 165 6.98 12.34 -8.86
N SER A 166 6.91 11.25 -8.09
CA SER A 166 7.65 11.15 -6.82
C SER A 166 9.03 10.52 -7.05
N THR A 167 10.09 11.31 -6.92
CA THR A 167 11.50 10.87 -6.75
C THR A 167 11.74 10.18 -5.40
N SER A 168 10.70 9.58 -4.82
CA SER A 168 10.72 8.97 -3.49
C SER A 168 11.21 7.53 -3.60
N THR A 169 12.14 7.15 -2.74
CA THR A 169 12.59 5.77 -2.55
C THR A 169 11.57 4.91 -1.79
N ALA A 170 10.57 5.53 -1.17
CA ALA A 170 9.51 4.83 -0.44
C ALA A 170 8.43 4.28 -1.40
N PRO A 171 7.79 3.14 -1.05
CA PRO A 171 6.69 2.60 -1.83
C PRO A 171 5.51 3.59 -1.88
N PRO A 172 4.69 3.58 -2.94
CA PRO A 172 3.47 4.37 -2.99
C PRO A 172 2.57 4.00 -1.80
N PRO A 173 1.99 4.99 -1.08
CA PRO A 173 1.18 4.73 0.10
C PRO A 173 -0.05 3.85 -0.20
N GLY A 174 -0.59 3.90 -1.42
CA GLY A 174 -1.69 3.04 -1.83
C GLY A 174 -1.31 1.60 -2.17
N LEU A 175 -0.03 1.22 -2.12
CA LEU A 175 0.43 -0.18 -2.19
C LEU A 175 0.79 -0.76 -0.82
N GLU A 176 0.87 0.05 0.24
CA GLU A 176 1.27 -0.41 1.58
C GLU A 176 0.39 -1.56 2.11
N TRP A 177 -0.91 -1.51 1.82
CA TRP A 177 -1.85 -2.54 2.25
C TRP A 177 -1.61 -3.89 1.56
N LEU A 178 -1.20 -3.90 0.28
CA LEU A 178 -0.81 -5.11 -0.46
C LEU A 178 0.53 -5.65 0.01
N ILE A 179 1.52 -4.78 0.26
CA ILE A 179 2.81 -5.19 0.84
C ILE A 179 2.58 -5.85 2.20
N ARG A 180 1.70 -5.25 3.03
CA ARG A 180 1.29 -5.81 4.31
C ARG A 180 0.59 -7.16 4.13
N ALA A 181 -0.33 -7.27 3.17
CA ALA A 181 -1.07 -8.51 2.89
C ALA A 181 -0.15 -9.65 2.47
N HIS A 182 0.78 -9.43 1.52
CA HIS A 182 1.78 -10.43 1.14
C HIS A 182 2.63 -10.87 2.34
N ARG A 183 3.08 -9.93 3.17
CA ARG A 183 3.84 -10.26 4.38
C ARG A 183 3.04 -11.15 5.33
N LEU A 184 1.78 -10.81 5.59
CA LEU A 184 0.91 -11.58 6.48
C LEU A 184 0.55 -12.95 5.88
N GLU A 185 0.38 -13.05 4.57
CA GLU A 185 0.26 -14.32 3.86
C GLU A 185 1.51 -15.20 4.10
N ALA A 186 2.71 -14.63 3.96
CA ALA A 186 3.95 -15.34 4.22
C ALA A 186 4.06 -15.78 5.69
N GLU A 187 3.70 -14.91 6.65
CA GLU A 187 3.66 -15.27 8.07
C GLU A 187 2.70 -16.44 8.33
N ALA A 188 1.50 -16.42 7.74
CA ALA A 188 0.52 -17.51 7.84
C ALA A 188 1.08 -18.82 7.25
N ARG A 189 1.72 -18.75 6.09
CA ARG A 189 2.36 -19.90 5.41
C ARG A 189 3.48 -20.53 6.22
N ILE A 190 4.28 -19.72 6.93
CA ILE A 190 5.28 -20.24 7.88
C ILE A 190 4.60 -21.06 8.98
N LYS A 191 3.44 -20.60 9.49
CA LYS A 191 2.69 -21.33 10.54
C LYS A 191 2.06 -22.63 10.03
N THR A 192 1.76 -22.73 8.74
CA THR A 192 1.25 -23.96 8.10
C THR A 192 2.38 -24.84 7.54
N HIS A 193 3.63 -24.61 7.93
CA HIS A 193 4.82 -25.36 7.49
C HIS A 193 5.11 -25.29 5.97
N ASP A 194 4.60 -24.27 5.29
CA ASP A 194 4.85 -24.01 3.88
C ASP A 194 5.92 -22.91 3.71
N ALA A 195 7.11 -23.20 4.24
CA ALA A 195 8.19 -22.21 4.34
C ALA A 195 8.77 -21.79 2.97
N GLN A 196 8.72 -22.68 1.97
CA GLN A 196 9.21 -22.38 0.61
C GLN A 196 8.33 -21.32 -0.05
N THR A 197 7.01 -21.53 -0.05
CA THR A 197 6.07 -20.55 -0.60
C THR A 197 6.07 -19.26 0.22
N ALA A 198 6.22 -19.34 1.55
CA ALA A 198 6.36 -18.15 2.38
C ALA A 198 7.56 -17.27 1.97
N LEU A 199 8.72 -17.88 1.68
CA LEU A 199 9.92 -17.17 1.24
C LEU A 199 9.70 -16.45 -0.10
N GLU A 200 9.07 -17.13 -1.06
CA GLU A 200 8.73 -16.54 -2.36
C GLU A 200 7.78 -15.35 -2.23
N ILE A 201 6.76 -15.46 -1.36
CA ILE A 201 5.80 -14.38 -1.10
C ILE A 201 6.49 -13.19 -0.42
N ALA A 202 7.29 -13.44 0.62
CA ALA A 202 7.99 -12.39 1.34
C ALA A 202 8.99 -11.65 0.44
N THR A 203 9.62 -12.35 -0.50
CA THR A 203 10.50 -11.75 -1.52
C THR A 203 9.71 -10.80 -2.44
N LYS A 204 8.53 -11.22 -2.92
CA LYS A 204 7.65 -10.36 -3.72
C LYS A 204 7.20 -9.11 -2.95
N ALA A 205 6.87 -9.26 -1.66
CA ALA A 205 6.52 -8.14 -0.80
C ALA A 205 7.67 -7.13 -0.65
N TRP A 206 8.90 -7.65 -0.50
CA TRP A 206 10.10 -6.83 -0.40
C TRP A 206 10.39 -6.09 -1.72
N GLU A 207 10.24 -6.75 -2.87
CA GLU A 207 10.35 -6.13 -4.20
C GLU A 207 9.30 -5.03 -4.41
N LEU A 208 8.03 -5.30 -4.08
CA LEU A 208 6.93 -4.31 -4.14
C LEU A 208 7.19 -3.10 -3.23
N SER A 209 7.93 -3.29 -2.14
CA SER A 209 8.31 -2.22 -1.22
C SER A 209 9.52 -1.40 -1.68
N ASN A 210 10.05 -1.63 -2.89
CA ASN A 210 11.33 -1.09 -3.35
C ASN A 210 12.47 -1.37 -2.36
N GLN A 211 12.45 -2.56 -1.75
CA GLN A 211 13.47 -3.04 -0.82
C GLN A 211 13.58 -2.25 0.51
N THR A 212 12.57 -1.45 0.85
CA THR A 212 12.60 -0.59 2.05
C THR A 212 11.91 -1.19 3.28
N ASN A 213 11.13 -2.26 3.12
CA ASN A 213 10.33 -2.80 4.22
C ASN A 213 11.10 -3.85 5.06
N ARG A 214 11.51 -3.44 6.27
CA ARG A 214 12.22 -4.27 7.25
C ARG A 214 11.47 -5.54 7.65
N LEU A 215 10.15 -5.44 7.80
CA LEU A 215 9.32 -6.55 8.25
C LEU A 215 9.30 -7.69 7.23
N CYS A 216 9.48 -7.38 5.94
CA CYS A 216 9.60 -8.41 4.91
C CYS A 216 10.89 -9.23 5.11
N LEU A 217 12.01 -8.57 5.43
CA LEU A 217 13.28 -9.26 5.70
C LEU A 217 13.23 -10.11 6.98
N GLU A 218 12.50 -9.68 8.01
CA GLU A 218 12.26 -10.50 9.21
C GLU A 218 11.54 -11.81 8.84
N VAL A 219 10.48 -11.71 8.03
CA VAL A 219 9.71 -12.89 7.59
C VAL A 219 10.54 -13.78 6.66
N MET A 220 11.35 -13.20 5.76
CA MET A 220 12.30 -13.95 4.93
C MET A 220 13.32 -14.72 5.78
N ALA A 221 13.91 -14.07 6.79
CA ALA A 221 14.85 -14.72 7.71
C ALA A 221 14.18 -15.88 8.46
N GLN A 222 12.95 -15.69 8.91
CA GLN A 222 12.19 -16.74 9.59
C GLN A 222 11.86 -17.91 8.65
N ALA A 223 11.48 -17.65 7.39
CA ALA A 223 11.23 -18.69 6.39
C ALA A 223 12.51 -19.49 6.08
N CYS A 224 13.64 -18.81 5.89
CA CYS A 224 14.96 -19.45 5.70
C CYS A 224 15.37 -20.31 6.90
N GLN A 225 15.06 -19.86 8.12
CA GLN A 225 15.31 -20.63 9.33
C GLN A 225 14.53 -21.95 9.35
N GLU A 226 13.25 -21.94 8.98
CA GLU A 226 12.42 -23.15 8.87
C GLU A 226 12.91 -24.11 7.76
N LEU A 227 13.39 -23.54 6.64
CA LEU A 227 14.01 -24.30 5.53
C LEU A 227 15.42 -24.82 5.87
N LYS A 228 16.00 -24.41 7.02
CA LYS A 228 17.40 -24.65 7.39
C LYS A 228 18.41 -24.10 6.38
N ASP A 229 18.02 -23.07 5.62
CA ASP A 229 18.93 -22.34 4.74
C ASP A 229 19.68 -21.25 5.53
N ALA A 230 20.80 -21.65 6.12
CA ALA A 230 21.65 -20.75 6.89
C ALA A 230 22.24 -19.60 6.05
N LYS A 231 22.42 -19.78 4.73
CA LYS A 231 22.97 -18.74 3.86
C LYS A 231 21.91 -17.69 3.54
N GLY A 232 20.71 -18.12 3.19
CA GLY A 232 19.56 -17.24 2.98
C GLY A 232 19.21 -16.45 4.24
N GLU A 233 19.18 -17.11 5.40
CA GLU A 233 18.93 -16.46 6.70
C GLU A 233 20.00 -15.39 7.00
N LEU A 234 21.27 -15.72 6.82
CA LEU A 234 22.38 -14.78 7.04
C LEU A 234 22.29 -13.56 6.12
N ASN A 235 21.93 -13.76 4.85
CA ASN A 235 21.80 -12.66 3.90
C ASN A 235 20.67 -11.71 4.30
N ALA A 236 19.48 -12.24 4.61
CA ALA A 236 18.33 -11.44 5.03
C ALA A 236 18.62 -10.63 6.31
N LEU A 237 19.27 -11.25 7.30
CA LEU A 237 19.63 -10.57 8.55
C LEU A 237 20.72 -9.50 8.38
N ARG A 238 21.67 -9.70 7.46
CA ARG A 238 22.68 -8.67 7.15
C ARG A 238 22.04 -7.45 6.52
N THR A 239 21.20 -7.63 5.51
CA THR A 239 20.47 -6.52 4.90
C THR A 239 19.64 -5.78 5.95
N LEU A 240 18.90 -6.50 6.80
CA LEU A 240 18.04 -5.91 7.83
C LEU A 240 18.79 -5.07 8.89
N LEU A 241 19.95 -5.55 9.34
CA LEU A 241 20.66 -4.99 10.50
C LEU A 241 21.86 -4.11 10.15
N VAL A 242 22.43 -4.27 8.95
CA VAL A 242 23.65 -3.58 8.52
C VAL A 242 23.36 -2.57 7.42
N GLU A 243 22.55 -2.95 6.44
CA GLU A 243 22.31 -2.11 5.24
C GLU A 243 21.15 -1.14 5.44
N MET A 244 20.25 -1.43 6.39
CA MET A 244 19.11 -0.57 6.71
C MET A 244 19.38 0.28 7.95
N ASP A 245 19.14 1.58 7.83
CA ASP A 245 19.31 2.53 8.93
C ASP A 245 18.48 2.13 10.16
N PRO A 246 19.05 2.20 11.38
CA PRO A 246 18.31 1.90 12.60
C PRO A 246 17.22 2.95 12.82
N GLU A 247 16.03 2.50 13.21
CA GLU A 247 14.99 3.42 13.67
C GLU A 247 15.40 4.02 15.03
N GLU A 248 15.89 5.27 15.02
CA GLU A 248 16.42 5.95 16.23
C GLU A 248 15.40 6.06 17.38
N ASN A 249 14.10 5.95 17.07
CA ASN A 249 13.00 6.05 18.04
C ASN A 249 12.07 4.81 18.04
N ALA A 250 12.62 3.64 17.71
CA ALA A 250 11.83 2.41 17.68
C ALA A 250 11.22 2.08 19.06
N PRO A 251 9.98 1.56 19.11
CA PRO A 251 9.40 1.00 20.32
C PRO A 251 10.29 -0.07 20.98
N ARG A 252 10.21 -0.19 22.31
CA ARG A 252 11.09 -1.09 23.09
C ARG A 252 11.00 -2.56 22.66
N ASP A 253 9.82 -3.00 22.25
CA ASP A 253 9.59 -4.35 21.72
C ASP A 253 10.29 -4.57 20.38
N VAL A 254 10.32 -3.57 19.50
CA VAL A 254 11.08 -3.60 18.24
C VAL A 254 12.58 -3.69 18.54
N LEU A 255 13.10 -2.85 19.44
CA LEU A 255 14.52 -2.89 19.85
C LEU A 255 14.92 -4.26 20.43
N ASN A 256 14.07 -4.85 21.28
CA ASN A 256 14.31 -6.18 21.83
C ASN A 256 14.33 -7.27 20.75
N ARG A 257 13.42 -7.16 19.77
CA ARG A 257 13.36 -8.08 18.62
C ARG A 257 14.63 -7.97 17.76
N MET A 258 15.03 -6.75 17.42
CA MET A 258 16.28 -6.47 16.68
C MET A 258 17.50 -7.02 17.39
N ARG A 259 17.56 -6.90 18.73
CA ARG A 259 18.64 -7.48 19.53
C ARG A 259 18.70 -9.00 19.42
N THR A 260 17.55 -9.68 19.46
CA THR A 260 17.47 -11.14 19.29
C THR A 260 17.96 -11.56 17.90
N LEU A 261 17.56 -10.84 16.86
CA LEU A 261 18.02 -11.07 15.49
C LEU A 261 19.53 -10.81 15.36
N GLY A 262 20.07 -9.80 16.04
CA GLY A 262 21.52 -9.53 16.10
C GLY A 262 22.32 -10.68 16.74
N PHE A 263 21.81 -11.29 17.80
CA PHE A 263 22.44 -12.50 18.36
C PHE A 263 22.40 -13.69 17.40
N ARG A 264 21.30 -13.84 16.64
CA ARG A 264 21.18 -14.88 15.63
C ARG A 264 22.16 -14.66 14.47
N LEU A 265 22.30 -13.42 13.99
CA LEU A 265 23.29 -13.04 12.98
C LEU A 265 24.71 -13.38 13.45
N ALA A 266 25.11 -12.92 14.64
CA ALA A 266 26.44 -13.20 15.19
C ALA A 266 26.71 -14.70 15.42
N LYS A 267 25.67 -15.52 15.59
CA LYS A 267 25.80 -16.98 15.63
C LYS A 267 26.05 -17.55 14.24
N LEU A 268 25.24 -17.18 13.25
CA LEU A 268 25.38 -17.64 11.87
C LEU A 268 26.73 -17.25 11.25
N GLU A 269 27.22 -16.04 11.54
CA GLU A 269 28.53 -15.59 11.06
C GLU A 269 29.70 -16.37 11.66
N ARG A 270 29.52 -16.98 12.85
CA ARG A 270 30.51 -17.88 13.43
C ARG A 270 30.43 -19.28 12.82
N GLU A 271 29.23 -19.75 12.50
CA GLU A 271 29.01 -21.05 11.85
C GLU A 271 29.45 -21.06 10.38
N ALA A 272 29.48 -19.89 9.73
CA ALA A 272 29.91 -19.73 8.34
C ALA A 272 31.43 -19.56 8.14
N LYS A 273 32.21 -19.44 9.22
CA LYS A 273 33.68 -19.37 9.22
C LYS A 273 34.29 -20.74 9.43
#